data_AF-A0A7V9AQZ7-F1
#
_entry.id   AF-A0A7V9AQZ7-F1
#
_cell.length_a   1.000
_cell.length_b   1.000
_cell.length_c   1.000
_cell.angle_alpha   90.00
_cell.angle_beta   90.00
_cell.angle_gamma   90.00
#
_symmetry.space_group_name_H-M   'P 1'
#
loop_
_entity.id
_entity.type
_entity.pdbx_description
1 polymer ?
#
loop_
_entity_poly.entity_id
_entity_poly.type
_entity_poly.pdbx_seq_one_letter_code
_entity_poly.pdbx_strand_id
1 'polypeptide(L)'
;TAEGFQALEKAYFVTYDNKDNTYTLQKKVTGPIIITNYDPDTLSKEERTRMIEEAKDWHPNDISFDIRPDHIGGEYPMKGTFRLRSFHTILTFLGRSLGEDPEYHVDTDPRTPPVEENPINTMDLIASDTPPREADLSIRSHGRYYAVDTRGPLARWNRSAFQLLYLLFQMTVTEVPRVGVPSITIAK
;
A
#
# COMPACT_ATOMS: atom_id res chain seq x y z
N THR A 1 -19.68 -4.05 -37.82
CA THR A 1 -18.61 -3.64 -38.76
C THR A 1 -17.30 -4.26 -38.30
N ALA A 2 -16.32 -4.45 -39.19
CA ALA A 2 -15.00 -5.00 -38.83
C ALA A 2 -14.30 -4.20 -37.71
N GLU A 3 -14.53 -2.89 -37.65
CA GLU A 3 -14.06 -2.01 -36.56
C GLU A 3 -14.60 -2.41 -35.18
N GLY A 4 -15.84 -2.90 -35.08
CA GLY A 4 -16.43 -3.34 -33.80
C GLY A 4 -15.76 -4.59 -33.25
N PHE A 5 -15.32 -5.51 -34.13
CA PHE A 5 -14.57 -6.70 -33.72
C PHE A 5 -13.13 -6.38 -33.32
N GLN A 6 -12.48 -5.46 -34.05
CA GLN A 6 -11.14 -4.98 -33.71
C GLN A 6 -11.09 -4.24 -32.36
N ALA A 7 -12.17 -3.56 -31.98
CA ALA A 7 -12.32 -2.96 -30.67
C ALA A 7 -12.48 -4.00 -29.54
N LEU A 8 -13.16 -5.13 -29.81
CA LEU A 8 -13.35 -6.21 -28.85
C LEU A 8 -12.05 -6.98 -28.57
N GLU A 9 -11.21 -7.23 -29.58
CA GLU A 9 -9.91 -7.90 -29.42
C GLU A 9 -8.94 -7.13 -28.50
N LYS A 10 -9.12 -5.81 -28.36
CA LYS A 10 -8.32 -5.00 -27.43
C LYS A 10 -8.62 -5.28 -25.95
N ALA A 11 -9.81 -5.81 -25.64
CA ALA A 11 -10.28 -6.00 -24.27
C ALA A 11 -10.68 -7.46 -23.95
N TYR A 12 -10.82 -8.31 -24.96
CA TYR A 12 -11.30 -9.69 -24.86
C TYR A 12 -10.46 -10.60 -25.77
N PHE A 13 -10.14 -11.80 -25.30
CA PHE A 13 -9.76 -12.90 -26.16
C PHE A 13 -11.01 -13.39 -26.89
N VAL A 14 -10.97 -13.36 -28.21
CA VAL A 14 -12.08 -13.78 -29.08
C VAL A 14 -11.76 -15.14 -29.69
N THR A 15 -12.58 -16.15 -29.44
CA THR A 15 -12.49 -17.45 -30.09
C THR A 15 -13.76 -17.70 -30.91
N TYR A 16 -13.60 -18.16 -32.15
CA TYR A 16 -14.72 -18.48 -33.04
C TYR A 16 -14.89 -20.00 -33.11
N ASP A 17 -16.10 -20.48 -32.83
CA ASP A 17 -16.49 -21.87 -33.04
C ASP A 17 -17.24 -21.99 -34.36
N ASN A 18 -16.63 -22.68 -35.32
CA ASN A 18 -17.18 -22.85 -36.67
C ASN A 18 -18.29 -23.92 -36.76
N LYS A 19 -18.42 -24.81 -35.76
CA LYS A 19 -19.51 -25.80 -35.76
C LYS A 19 -20.84 -25.16 -35.36
N ASP A 20 -20.78 -24.29 -34.35
CA ASP A 20 -21.97 -23.64 -33.81
C ASP A 20 -22.18 -22.22 -34.36
N ASN A 21 -21.23 -21.74 -35.18
CA ASN A 21 -21.20 -20.38 -35.74
C ASN A 21 -21.32 -19.31 -34.64
N THR A 22 -20.60 -19.52 -33.53
CA THR A 22 -20.63 -18.64 -32.37
C THR A 22 -19.25 -18.03 -32.06
N TYR A 23 -19.26 -16.85 -31.46
CA TYR A 23 -18.05 -16.20 -30.94
C TYR A 23 -18.08 -16.24 -29.42
N THR A 24 -17.01 -16.75 -28.82
CA THR A 24 -16.77 -16.70 -27.38
C THR A 24 -15.83 -15.54 -27.06
N LEU A 25 -16.23 -14.70 -26.11
CA LEU A 25 -15.45 -13.54 -25.65
C LEU A 25 -14.99 -13.81 -24.23
N GLN A 26 -13.67 -13.83 -23.99
CA GLN A 26 -13.09 -14.05 -22.67
C GLN A 26 -12.27 -12.82 -22.24
N LYS A 27 -12.64 -12.19 -21.14
CA LYS A 27 -11.88 -11.09 -20.54
C LYS A 27 -11.22 -11.56 -19.25
N LYS A 28 -9.91 -11.34 -19.14
CA LYS A 28 -9.23 -11.47 -17.86
C LYS A 28 -9.53 -10.22 -17.03
N VAL A 29 -10.20 -10.41 -15.90
CA VAL A 29 -10.47 -9.34 -14.94
C VAL A 29 -9.54 -9.53 -13.77
N THR A 30 -8.81 -8.49 -13.40
CA THR A 30 -8.03 -8.50 -12.15
C THR A 30 -9.02 -8.42 -11.00
N GLY A 31 -9.10 -9.49 -10.21
CA GLY A 31 -9.92 -9.53 -9.00
C GLY A 31 -9.23 -8.84 -7.82
N PRO A 32 -9.95 -8.69 -6.70
CA PRO A 32 -9.38 -8.23 -5.43
C PRO A 32 -8.17 -9.07 -5.00
N ILE A 33 -7.21 -8.45 -4.32
CA ILE A 33 -6.04 -9.13 -3.78
C ILE A 33 -6.42 -9.73 -2.42
N ILE A 34 -6.10 -11.01 -2.24
CA ILE A 34 -6.26 -11.72 -0.98
C ILE A 34 -4.94 -12.36 -0.55
N ILE A 35 -4.65 -12.27 0.75
CA ILE A 35 -3.53 -12.91 1.41
C ILE A 35 -4.05 -14.14 2.14
N THR A 36 -3.57 -15.32 1.78
CA THR A 36 -3.97 -16.59 2.41
C THR A 36 -2.74 -17.34 2.89
N ASN A 37 -2.92 -18.20 3.90
CA ASN A 37 -1.91 -19.18 4.31
C ASN A 37 -2.11 -20.56 3.69
N TYR A 38 -3.07 -20.68 2.80
CA TYR A 38 -3.40 -21.87 2.03
C TYR A 38 -3.44 -21.52 0.54
N ASP A 39 -3.37 -22.53 -0.32
CA ASP A 39 -3.46 -22.35 -1.77
C ASP A 39 -4.94 -22.17 -2.19
N PRO A 40 -5.35 -20.99 -2.71
CA PRO A 40 -6.73 -20.74 -3.13
C PRO A 40 -7.21 -21.68 -4.25
N ASP A 41 -6.30 -22.31 -5.01
CA ASP A 41 -6.67 -23.25 -6.07
C ASP A 41 -7.03 -24.64 -5.54
N THR A 42 -6.81 -24.89 -4.24
CA THR A 42 -7.28 -26.11 -3.55
C THR A 42 -8.73 -25.99 -3.06
N LEU A 43 -9.32 -24.79 -3.10
CA LEU A 43 -10.70 -24.56 -2.70
C LEU A 43 -11.71 -25.13 -3.70
N SER A 44 -12.90 -25.47 -3.23
CA SER A 44 -14.01 -25.81 -4.12
C SER A 44 -14.42 -24.58 -4.95
N LYS A 45 -15.06 -24.83 -6.10
CA LYS A 45 -15.55 -23.74 -6.96
C LYS A 45 -16.54 -22.85 -6.22
N GLU A 46 -17.37 -23.45 -5.36
CA GLU A 46 -18.38 -22.78 -4.56
C GLU A 46 -17.72 -21.84 -3.53
N GLU A 47 -16.67 -22.30 -2.85
CA GLU A 47 -15.93 -21.49 -1.87
C GLU A 47 -15.18 -20.34 -2.54
N ARG A 48 -14.50 -20.61 -3.65
CA ARG A 48 -13.79 -19.58 -4.42
C ARG A 48 -14.76 -18.52 -4.94
N THR A 49 -15.95 -18.94 -5.40
CA THR A 49 -16.99 -18.02 -5.85
C THR A 49 -17.47 -17.14 -4.69
N ARG A 50 -17.76 -17.73 -3.53
CA ARG A 50 -18.15 -16.97 -2.34
C ARG A 50 -17.09 -15.95 -1.93
N MET A 51 -15.81 -16.33 -1.93
CA MET A 51 -14.71 -15.42 -1.62
C MET A 51 -14.59 -14.27 -2.61
N ILE A 52 -14.80 -14.53 -3.91
CA ILE A 52 -14.80 -13.48 -4.94
C ILE A 52 -16.00 -12.54 -4.73
N GLU A 53 -17.20 -13.07 -4.47
CA GLU A 53 -18.39 -12.24 -4.21
C GLU A 53 -18.20 -11.35 -2.97
N GLU A 54 -17.72 -11.91 -1.85
CA GLU A 54 -17.42 -11.13 -0.64
C GLU A 54 -16.44 -9.99 -0.91
N ALA A 55 -15.51 -10.20 -1.85
CA ALA A 55 -14.49 -9.23 -2.19
C ALA A 55 -14.91 -8.20 -3.25
N LYS A 56 -16.02 -8.42 -3.97
CA LYS A 56 -16.50 -7.49 -5.02
C LYS A 56 -16.92 -6.13 -4.49
N ASP A 57 -17.42 -6.08 -3.26
CA ASP A 57 -17.88 -4.85 -2.62
C ASP A 57 -16.73 -4.01 -2.04
N TRP A 58 -15.50 -4.51 -2.09
CA TRP A 58 -14.36 -3.83 -1.49
C TRP A 58 -13.78 -2.75 -2.40
N HIS A 59 -13.22 -1.72 -1.77
CA HIS A 59 -12.52 -0.67 -2.50
C HIS A 59 -11.30 -1.28 -3.21
N PRO A 60 -10.87 -0.79 -4.39
CA PRO A 60 -9.66 -1.29 -5.07
C PRO A 60 -8.36 -1.29 -4.25
N ASN A 61 -8.37 -0.58 -3.11
CA ASN A 61 -7.23 -0.46 -2.21
C ASN A 61 -7.36 -1.38 -0.99
N ASP A 62 -8.45 -2.12 -0.86
CA ASP A 62 -8.64 -3.09 0.20
C ASP A 62 -7.91 -4.36 -0.18
N ILE A 63 -7.05 -4.81 0.73
CA ILE A 63 -6.42 -6.11 0.67
C ILE A 63 -7.04 -6.93 1.78
N SER A 64 -7.62 -8.07 1.41
CA SER A 64 -8.10 -9.02 2.40
C SER A 64 -7.04 -9.99 2.81
N PHE A 65 -7.27 -10.56 3.98
CA PHE A 65 -6.53 -11.70 4.45
C PHE A 65 -7.51 -12.73 5.01
N ASP A 66 -7.23 -14.00 4.73
CA ASP A 66 -7.93 -15.16 5.27
C ASP A 66 -6.88 -16.18 5.70
N ILE A 67 -6.59 -16.19 7.00
CA ILE A 67 -5.65 -17.09 7.65
C ILE A 67 -6.48 -18.16 8.35
N ARG A 68 -6.38 -19.40 7.86
CA ARG A 68 -7.15 -20.54 8.35
C ARG A 68 -6.32 -21.41 9.30
N PRO A 69 -6.99 -22.15 10.21
CA PRO A 69 -6.32 -23.20 11.00
C PRO A 69 -5.74 -24.28 10.08
N ASP A 70 -4.83 -25.10 10.60
CA ASP A 70 -4.21 -26.25 9.92
C ASP A 70 -3.29 -25.90 8.73
N HIS A 71 -2.95 -24.62 8.60
CA HIS A 71 -1.98 -24.08 7.65
C HIS A 71 -0.90 -23.28 8.38
N ILE A 72 0.21 -22.95 7.70
CA ILE A 72 1.31 -22.19 8.31
C ILE A 72 0.80 -20.85 8.84
N GLY A 73 1.10 -20.48 10.09
CA GLY A 73 0.56 -19.27 10.71
C GLY A 73 -0.92 -19.39 11.12
N GLY A 74 -1.53 -20.57 10.95
CA GLY A 74 -2.91 -20.91 11.32
C GLY A 74 -3.12 -21.17 12.81
N GLU A 75 -2.06 -21.07 13.63
CA GLU A 75 -2.16 -21.05 15.09
C GLU A 75 -3.03 -19.89 15.58
N TYR A 76 -3.15 -18.83 14.77
CA TYR A 76 -4.02 -17.69 14.99
C TYR A 76 -4.90 -17.40 13.77
N PRO A 77 -6.01 -18.13 13.59
CA PRO A 77 -6.91 -17.90 12.48
C PRO A 77 -7.46 -16.48 12.53
N MET A 78 -7.37 -15.77 11.41
CA MET A 78 -7.83 -14.40 11.30
C MET A 78 -8.34 -14.12 9.90
N LYS A 79 -9.48 -13.44 9.83
CA LYS A 79 -10.06 -12.96 8.59
C LYS A 79 -10.35 -11.49 8.71
N GLY A 80 -10.00 -10.72 7.70
CA GLY A 80 -10.25 -9.29 7.70
C GLY A 80 -9.76 -8.62 6.44
N THR A 81 -9.74 -7.30 6.51
CA THR A 81 -9.38 -6.43 5.40
C THR A 81 -8.59 -5.26 5.95
N PHE A 82 -7.48 -4.90 5.30
CA PHE A 82 -6.82 -3.64 5.53
C PHE A 82 -6.86 -2.81 4.25
N ARG A 83 -7.16 -1.52 4.41
CA ARG A 83 -7.19 -0.57 3.30
C ARG A 83 -5.82 0.04 3.14
N LEU A 84 -5.20 -0.14 1.98
CA LEU A 84 -4.05 0.65 1.55
C LEU A 84 -4.50 2.11 1.41
N ARG A 85 -4.12 2.93 2.38
CA ARG A 85 -4.44 4.35 2.35
C ARG A 85 -3.49 5.05 1.38
N SER A 86 -3.99 6.08 0.69
CA SER A 86 -3.16 6.89 -0.19
C SER A 86 -1.98 7.48 0.58
N PHE A 87 -0.87 7.78 -0.11
CA PHE A 87 0.27 8.47 0.51
C PHE A 87 -0.16 9.78 1.21
N HIS A 88 -1.11 10.51 0.61
CA HIS A 88 -1.71 11.69 1.23
C HIS A 88 -2.36 11.39 2.59
N THR A 89 -3.04 10.26 2.73
CA THR A 89 -3.65 9.85 4.00
C THR A 89 -2.62 9.44 5.03
N ILE A 90 -1.50 8.84 4.63
CA ILE A 90 -0.36 8.55 5.53
C ILE A 90 0.21 9.87 6.06
N LEU A 91 0.43 10.85 5.18
CA LEU A 91 0.88 12.20 5.59
C LEU A 91 -0.12 12.89 6.52
N THR A 92 -1.43 12.74 6.25
CA THR A 92 -2.47 13.31 7.10
C THR A 92 -2.44 12.68 8.49
N PHE A 93 -2.29 11.37 8.57
CA PHE A 93 -2.15 10.65 9.85
C PHE A 93 -0.95 11.16 10.66
N LEU A 94 0.24 11.20 10.05
CA LEU A 94 1.46 11.72 10.69
C LEU A 94 1.33 13.21 11.07
N GLY A 95 0.62 14.01 10.27
CA GLY A 95 0.37 15.41 10.57
C GLY A 95 -0.55 15.60 11.79
N ARG A 96 -1.57 14.75 11.94
CA ARG A 96 -2.49 14.79 13.09
C ARG A 96 -1.82 14.35 14.39
N SER A 97 -0.87 13.41 14.33
CA SER A 97 -0.17 12.93 15.53
C SER A 97 0.72 13.99 16.18
N LEU A 98 1.02 15.10 15.50
CA LEU A 98 1.70 16.27 16.05
C LEU A 98 0.85 17.14 16.99
N GLY A 99 -0.43 16.82 17.21
CA GLY A 99 -1.20 17.47 18.26
C GLY A 99 -2.71 17.22 18.30
N GLU A 100 -3.36 16.96 17.15
CA GLU A 100 -4.80 16.73 17.11
C GLU A 100 -5.17 15.35 17.65
N ASP A 101 -4.53 14.31 17.11
CA ASP A 101 -4.79 12.91 17.42
C ASP A 101 -3.45 12.22 17.78
N PRO A 102 -2.89 12.47 18.99
CA PRO A 102 -1.63 11.86 19.38
C PRO A 102 -1.75 10.33 19.45
N GLU A 103 -0.71 9.67 18.96
CA GLU A 103 -0.58 8.21 19.09
C GLU A 103 -0.38 7.83 20.57
N TYR A 104 -0.84 6.64 20.94
CA TYR A 104 -0.86 6.19 22.33
C TYR A 104 -0.36 4.76 22.47
N HIS A 105 0.13 4.43 23.65
CA HIS A 105 0.66 3.10 23.94
C HIS A 105 -0.44 2.04 23.85
N VAL A 106 -0.11 0.92 23.20
CA VAL A 106 -0.94 -0.28 23.16
C VAL A 106 -0.12 -1.41 23.73
N ASP A 107 -0.67 -2.09 24.74
CA ASP A 107 -0.04 -3.25 25.35
C ASP A 107 0.21 -4.34 24.31
N THR A 108 1.40 -4.93 24.34
CA THR A 108 1.75 -6.03 23.45
C THR A 108 0.83 -7.23 23.72
N ASP A 109 0.22 -7.77 22.66
CA ASP A 109 -0.57 -8.98 22.77
C ASP A 109 0.32 -10.15 23.26
N PRO A 110 -0.08 -10.94 24.26
CA PRO A 110 0.71 -12.06 24.79
C PRO A 110 1.16 -13.09 23.74
N ARG A 111 0.49 -13.12 22.59
CA ARG A 111 0.80 -14.00 21.45
C ARG A 111 1.96 -13.48 20.60
N THR A 112 2.35 -12.22 20.76
CA THR A 112 3.44 -11.60 20.01
C THR A 112 4.77 -12.12 20.57
N PRO A 113 5.65 -12.72 19.75
CA PRO A 113 7.02 -13.03 20.18
C PRO A 113 7.75 -11.77 20.65
N PRO A 114 8.85 -11.91 21.41
CA PRO A 114 9.67 -10.77 21.80
C PRO A 114 10.07 -9.93 20.58
N VAL A 115 9.74 -8.63 20.62
CA VAL A 115 10.13 -7.64 19.61
C VAL A 115 11.19 -6.71 20.19
N GLU A 116 12.15 -6.28 19.35
CA GLU A 116 13.19 -5.34 19.77
C GLU A 116 12.65 -3.92 19.99
N GLU A 117 11.75 -3.47 19.11
CA GLU A 117 11.24 -2.11 19.10
C GLU A 117 9.70 -2.13 18.92
N ASN A 118 8.98 -1.44 19.81
CA ASN A 118 7.54 -1.20 19.72
C ASN A 118 7.22 0.23 20.20
N PRO A 119 7.61 1.26 19.42
CA PRO A 119 7.39 2.64 19.82
C PRO A 119 5.91 3.00 19.81
N ILE A 120 5.54 3.99 20.62
CA ILE A 120 4.18 4.53 20.66
C ILE A 120 3.85 5.23 19.33
N ASN A 121 4.80 5.99 18.80
CA ASN A 121 4.63 6.78 17.60
C ASN A 121 5.13 6.00 16.38
N THR A 122 4.37 6.08 15.29
CA THR A 122 4.78 5.54 13.99
C THR A 122 6.13 6.09 13.56
N MET A 123 6.37 7.39 13.79
CA MET A 123 7.65 8.07 13.64
C MET A 123 7.61 9.38 14.44
N ASP A 124 8.64 9.65 15.25
CA ASP A 124 8.70 10.91 15.98
C ASP A 124 9.03 12.09 15.08
N LEU A 125 8.26 13.15 15.25
CA LEU A 125 8.38 14.40 14.52
C LEU A 125 8.55 15.56 15.50
N ILE A 126 9.51 16.43 15.22
CA ILE A 126 9.76 17.67 15.95
C ILE A 126 9.06 18.79 15.21
N ALA A 127 8.15 19.50 15.88
CA ALA A 127 7.56 20.76 15.41
C ALA A 127 7.92 21.90 16.36
N SER A 128 8.68 22.89 15.88
CA SER A 128 9.29 23.94 16.70
C SER A 128 9.17 25.31 16.03
N ASP A 129 9.08 26.38 16.82
CA ASP A 129 9.10 27.75 16.29
C ASP A 129 10.52 28.25 15.97
N THR A 130 11.53 27.50 16.39
CA THR A 130 12.96 27.78 16.16
C THR A 130 13.66 26.62 15.44
N PRO A 131 14.77 26.86 14.73
CA PRO A 131 15.55 25.79 14.12
C PRO A 131 15.97 24.73 15.16
N PRO A 132 15.65 23.43 14.95
CA PRO A 132 16.10 22.36 15.83
C PRO A 132 17.63 22.27 15.79
N ARG A 133 18.30 22.40 16.95
CA ARG A 133 19.76 22.50 17.02
C ARG A 133 20.51 21.21 16.65
N GLU A 134 19.83 20.06 16.77
CA GLU A 134 20.43 18.73 16.67
C GLU A 134 19.73 17.84 15.62
N ALA A 135 18.88 18.41 14.77
CA ALA A 135 18.27 17.65 13.70
C ALA A 135 19.22 17.55 12.51
N ASP A 136 19.39 16.34 11.97
CA ASP A 136 20.17 16.08 10.75
C ASP A 136 19.66 16.93 9.56
N LEU A 137 18.33 17.08 9.47
CA LEU A 137 17.64 17.90 8.49
C LEU A 137 16.40 18.53 9.13
N SER A 138 16.15 19.81 8.84
CA SER A 138 14.88 20.46 9.17
C SER A 138 14.38 21.27 7.99
N ILE A 139 13.06 21.39 7.88
CA ILE A 139 12.38 22.22 6.89
C ILE A 139 11.55 23.28 7.60
N ARG A 140 11.55 24.50 7.07
CA ARG A 140 10.66 25.57 7.54
C ARG A 140 9.42 25.61 6.65
N SER A 141 8.24 25.52 7.24
CA SER A 141 6.95 25.62 6.56
C SER A 141 5.96 26.37 7.44
N HIS A 142 5.20 27.30 6.88
CA HIS A 142 4.18 28.07 7.60
C HIS A 142 4.68 28.70 8.91
N GLY A 143 5.93 29.20 8.91
CA GLY A 143 6.53 29.85 10.08
C GLY A 143 7.12 28.91 11.14
N ARG A 144 6.90 27.60 11.04
CA ARG A 144 7.41 26.58 11.96
C ARG A 144 8.48 25.70 11.30
N TYR A 145 9.33 25.10 12.11
CA TYR A 145 10.36 24.15 11.72
C TYR A 145 9.89 22.74 12.02
N TYR A 146 10.11 21.85 11.06
CA TYR A 146 9.77 20.43 11.14
C TYR A 146 11.01 19.58 10.91
N ALA A 147 11.18 18.53 11.70
CA ALA A 147 12.25 17.55 11.55
C ALA A 147 11.77 16.18 12.02
N VAL A 148 12.42 15.11 11.56
CA VAL A 148 12.29 13.78 12.18
C VAL A 148 13.17 13.74 13.43
N ASP A 149 12.67 13.22 14.55
CA ASP A 149 13.52 13.07 15.73
C ASP A 149 14.45 11.87 15.57
N THR A 150 15.69 12.14 15.18
CA THR A 150 16.74 11.13 14.98
C THR A 150 17.66 11.00 16.21
N ARG A 151 17.18 11.43 17.39
CA ARG A 151 17.93 11.36 18.65
C ARG A 151 17.41 10.23 19.54
N GLY A 152 18.23 9.83 20.51
CA GLY A 152 17.84 8.87 21.52
C GLY A 152 17.68 7.43 21.00
N PRO A 153 17.06 6.55 21.80
CA PRO A 153 17.03 5.11 21.52
C PRO A 153 16.19 4.74 20.28
N LEU A 154 15.20 5.55 19.90
CA LEU A 154 14.31 5.30 18.75
C LEU A 154 14.81 5.92 17.44
N ALA A 155 16.01 6.51 17.42
CA ALA A 155 16.58 7.14 16.23
C ALA A 155 16.61 6.21 15.00
N ARG A 156 16.92 4.92 15.22
CA ARG A 156 16.95 3.90 14.16
C ARG A 156 15.57 3.68 13.56
N TRP A 157 14.56 3.50 14.40
CA TRP A 157 13.16 3.37 13.99
C TRP A 157 12.71 4.57 13.16
N ASN A 158 12.89 5.79 13.70
CA ASN A 158 12.42 7.03 13.08
C ASN A 158 13.08 7.27 11.71
N ARG A 159 14.39 7.00 11.58
CA ARG A 159 15.09 7.07 10.27
C ARG A 159 14.55 6.04 9.28
N SER A 160 14.30 4.82 9.74
CA SER A 160 13.83 3.72 8.88
C SER A 160 12.40 3.97 8.40
N ALA A 161 11.52 4.45 9.28
CA ALA A 161 10.17 4.88 8.95
C ALA A 161 10.18 6.04 7.94
N PHE A 162 11.01 7.06 8.16
CA PHE A 162 11.15 8.19 7.22
C PHE A 162 11.66 7.73 5.84
N GLN A 163 12.66 6.83 5.82
CA GLN A 163 13.20 6.29 4.58
C GLN A 163 12.15 5.50 3.80
N LEU A 164 11.35 4.66 4.48
CA LEU A 164 10.23 3.95 3.87
C LEU A 164 9.20 4.93 3.31
N LEU A 165 8.83 5.96 4.07
CA LEU A 165 7.91 7.01 3.63
C LEU A 165 8.44 7.73 2.38
N TYR A 166 9.75 8.03 2.34
CA TYR A 166 10.39 8.63 1.18
C TYR A 166 10.37 7.70 -0.05
N LEU A 167 10.61 6.40 0.12
CA LEU A 167 10.51 5.44 -0.98
C LEU A 167 9.08 5.35 -1.52
N LEU A 168 8.07 5.31 -0.64
CA LEU A 168 6.66 5.37 -1.00
C LEU A 168 6.35 6.67 -1.77
N PHE A 169 6.84 7.80 -1.29
CA PHE A 169 6.71 9.08 -1.98
C PHE A 169 7.27 9.01 -3.40
N GLN A 170 8.52 8.55 -3.57
CA GLN A 170 9.18 8.43 -4.88
C GLN A 170 8.39 7.55 -5.86
N MET A 171 7.77 6.47 -5.37
CA MET A 171 6.92 5.62 -6.21
C MET A 171 5.58 6.29 -6.59
N THR A 172 5.08 7.21 -5.75
CA THR A 172 3.82 7.93 -6.01
C THR A 172 3.99 9.16 -6.88
N VAL A 173 5.18 9.76 -6.91
CA VAL A 173 5.51 10.86 -7.82
C VAL A 173 5.75 10.27 -9.22
N THR A 174 4.68 10.19 -10.00
CA THR A 174 4.76 9.98 -11.44
C THR A 174 5.30 11.26 -12.07
N GLU A 175 6.59 11.24 -12.41
CA GLU A 175 7.34 12.28 -13.13
C GLU A 175 7.17 13.72 -12.62
N VAL A 176 8.20 14.24 -11.93
CA VAL A 176 8.43 15.69 -11.96
C VAL A 176 8.62 16.06 -13.44
N PRO A 177 7.81 16.95 -14.05
CA PRO A 177 8.09 17.37 -15.40
C PRO A 177 9.49 17.98 -15.39
N ARG A 178 10.42 17.35 -16.12
CA ARG A 178 11.78 17.87 -16.35
C ARG A 178 11.70 19.09 -17.26
N VAL A 179 11.00 20.14 -16.83
CA VAL A 179 11.09 21.45 -17.44
C VAL A 179 12.41 22.05 -16.96
N GLY A 180 13.40 22.08 -17.84
CA GLY A 180 14.61 22.89 -17.64
C GLY A 180 15.94 22.15 -17.42
N VAL A 181 16.02 20.83 -17.61
CA VAL A 181 17.35 20.18 -17.73
C VAL A 181 17.81 20.32 -19.18
N PRO A 182 18.98 20.91 -19.47
CA PRO A 182 19.46 21.03 -20.85
C PRO A 182 19.67 19.63 -21.42
N SER A 183 18.95 19.31 -22.50
CA SER A 183 19.24 18.13 -23.30
C SER A 183 20.60 18.33 -23.98
N ILE A 184 21.64 17.66 -23.48
CA ILE A 184 22.90 17.53 -24.21
C ILE A 184 22.64 16.61 -25.39
N THR A 185 22.37 17.20 -26.56
CA THR A 185 22.34 16.47 -27.82
C THR A 185 23.76 16.46 -28.38
N ILE A 186 24.38 15.28 -28.45
CA ILE A 186 25.57 15.08 -29.29
C ILE A 186 25.05 14.88 -30.72
N ALA A 187 25.26 15.88 -31.56
CA ALA A 187 25.06 15.75 -33.00
C ALA A 187 26.10 14.78 -33.58
N LYS A 188 25.65 13.98 -34.53
CA LYS A 188 26.41 12.90 -35.18
C LYS A 188 27.54 13.40 -36.06
#